data_AF-A0A1B8CBS0-F1
#
_entry.id   AF-A0A1B8CBS0-F1
#
_cell.length_a   1.000
_cell.length_b   1.000
_cell.length_c   1.000
_cell.angle_alpha   90.00
_cell.angle_beta   90.00
_cell.angle_gamma   90.00
#
_symmetry.space_group_name_H-M   'P 1'
#
loop_
_entity.id
_entity.type
_entity.pdbx_description
1 polymer ?
#
loop_
_entity_poly.entity_id
_entity_poly.type
_entity_poly.pdbx_seq_one_letter_code
_entity_poly.pdbx_strand_id
1 'polypeptide(L)'
;MSKFILSDSHVSSEYSLKHADSSTSLMVGDEGLPFDADSRGQFRESRRSARRCFTKWQNWPLLITSLFLIAGLSVWAHVIILLRSFRCDTTPETDHFEPDLLYSSRVTFQPHWFYGGPPSNATDEMWQRLSPPGDGIIEVPTEYTSSLPASLPAPNNPDAAKVYGVSMFHQLHCLNFLRFAYYPEGITTMPPEEIILHRDHCLDYIRQAIMCAGDVTLEPLRKSGINGMGAIHQCRDFNRIFSWAYEHRSDKVKGSGYTWGVVAHTPAHRNDFEDEGRSGGEHGH
;
A
#
# COMPACT_ATOMS: atom_id res chain seq x y z
N MET A 1 45.49 20.56 -12.61
CA MET A 1 46.00 20.47 -14.00
C MET A 1 44.82 20.23 -14.93
N SER A 2 44.87 20.72 -16.17
CA SER A 2 43.70 20.82 -17.07
C SER A 2 43.86 19.99 -18.35
N LYS A 3 42.73 19.51 -18.89
CA LYS A 3 42.40 19.10 -20.29
C LYS A 3 41.15 18.18 -20.22
N PHE A 4 40.04 18.36 -20.93
CA PHE A 4 39.64 19.25 -22.04
C PHE A 4 40.25 18.96 -23.43
N ILE A 5 39.54 18.10 -24.20
CA ILE A 5 39.25 18.12 -25.66
C ILE A 5 37.87 17.38 -25.79
N LEU A 6 36.79 17.70 -26.54
CA LEU A 6 36.39 18.52 -27.71
C LEU A 6 36.34 17.82 -29.11
N SER A 7 35.56 18.40 -30.03
CA SER A 7 35.07 17.89 -31.34
C SER A 7 33.96 16.83 -31.25
N ASP A 8 32.76 16.92 -31.89
CA ASP A 8 32.26 17.53 -33.15
C ASP A 8 32.51 16.69 -34.42
N SER A 9 31.62 16.60 -35.44
CA SER A 9 30.16 16.94 -35.59
C SER A 9 29.61 16.45 -36.97
N HIS A 10 28.60 17.12 -37.58
CA HIS A 10 27.95 16.95 -38.92
C HIS A 10 26.91 15.80 -39.10
N VAL A 11 25.64 16.00 -39.55
CA VAL A 11 25.00 16.57 -40.81
C VAL A 11 24.81 15.47 -41.90
N SER A 12 23.72 15.31 -42.70
CA SER A 12 22.56 16.12 -43.19
C SER A 12 21.22 15.32 -43.13
N SER A 13 19.97 15.80 -43.35
CA SER A 13 19.27 16.45 -44.51
C SER A 13 19.19 15.55 -45.79
N GLU A 14 18.13 15.48 -46.62
CA GLU A 14 16.88 16.27 -46.78
C GLU A 14 15.80 15.64 -47.75
N TYR A 15 14.56 16.19 -47.71
CA TYR A 15 13.54 16.37 -48.80
C TYR A 15 12.66 15.27 -49.47
N SER A 16 11.52 15.80 -50.01
CA SER A 16 10.64 15.33 -51.12
C SER A 16 9.53 14.29 -50.84
N LEU A 17 8.35 14.33 -51.47
CA LEU A 17 7.77 15.25 -52.50
C LEU A 17 6.21 15.33 -52.39
N LYS A 18 5.54 16.13 -53.24
CA LYS A 18 4.07 16.37 -53.26
C LYS A 18 3.41 16.08 -54.63
N HIS A 19 2.07 16.06 -54.61
CA HIS A 19 1.09 16.32 -55.70
C HIS A 19 0.81 15.25 -56.77
N ALA A 20 -0.50 15.01 -56.97
CA ALA A 20 -1.18 14.89 -58.26
C ALA A 20 -2.65 15.31 -58.07
N ASP A 21 -3.34 15.76 -59.11
CA ASP A 21 -4.68 16.37 -59.03
C ASP A 21 -5.51 16.16 -60.31
N SER A 22 -6.85 16.24 -60.20
CA SER A 22 -7.89 16.47 -61.23
C SER A 22 -7.89 15.76 -62.61
N SER A 23 -9.08 15.33 -63.07
CA SER A 23 -9.58 15.62 -64.44
C SER A 23 -11.06 15.24 -64.65
N THR A 24 -11.75 16.00 -65.51
CA THR A 24 -13.17 15.87 -65.94
C THR A 24 -13.30 15.47 -67.42
N SER A 25 -14.44 14.94 -67.86
CA SER A 25 -14.93 15.14 -69.25
C SER A 25 -16.41 14.80 -69.51
N LEU A 26 -17.01 15.66 -70.35
CA LEU A 26 -18.15 15.66 -71.30
C LEU A 26 -18.92 14.35 -71.69
N MET A 27 -20.08 14.34 -72.41
CA MET A 27 -21.24 15.25 -72.71
C MET A 27 -22.21 14.53 -73.72
N VAL A 28 -23.36 15.13 -74.09
CA VAL A 28 -24.25 14.82 -75.26
C VAL A 28 -25.12 13.55 -75.12
N GLY A 29 -26.38 13.45 -75.61
CA GLY A 29 -27.31 14.42 -76.23
C GLY A 29 -28.55 13.72 -76.86
N ASP A 30 -29.42 14.49 -77.54
CA ASP A 30 -30.61 14.11 -78.34
C ASP A 30 -31.76 13.32 -77.66
N GLU A 31 -32.98 13.23 -78.24
CA GLU A 31 -33.93 14.28 -78.66
C GLU A 31 -35.33 13.62 -78.86
N GLY A 32 -36.39 14.38 -79.18
CA GLY A 32 -37.65 13.83 -79.73
C GLY A 32 -38.97 14.13 -78.98
N LEU A 33 -39.95 14.64 -79.74
CA LEU A 33 -41.34 14.98 -79.41
C LEU A 33 -42.28 14.23 -80.40
N PRO A 34 -43.63 14.41 -80.46
CA PRO A 34 -44.68 14.60 -79.44
C PRO A 34 -45.99 13.78 -79.69
N PHE A 35 -47.04 14.07 -78.90
CA PHE A 35 -48.46 14.25 -79.32
C PHE A 35 -49.50 13.09 -79.27
N ASP A 36 -50.78 13.53 -79.29
CA ASP A 36 -52.09 12.84 -79.35
C ASP A 36 -52.50 11.83 -78.23
N ALA A 37 -53.79 11.52 -78.01
CA ALA A 37 -55.03 12.32 -77.91
C ALA A 37 -56.23 11.42 -77.49
N ASP A 38 -57.32 12.06 -77.03
CA ASP A 38 -58.64 11.54 -76.59
C ASP A 38 -59.09 10.10 -76.95
N SER A 39 -59.68 9.39 -75.97
CA SER A 39 -61.03 8.82 -76.13
C SER A 39 -61.63 8.27 -74.82
N ARG A 40 -62.97 8.29 -74.74
CA ARG A 40 -63.75 7.71 -73.64
C ARG A 40 -64.06 6.22 -73.88
N GLY A 41 -63.99 5.40 -72.83
CA GLY A 41 -64.47 4.02 -72.86
C GLY A 41 -64.64 3.39 -71.47
N GLN A 42 -65.88 3.35 -70.96
CA GLN A 42 -66.22 2.48 -69.82
C GLN A 42 -66.59 1.08 -70.33
N PHE A 43 -65.87 0.06 -69.90
CA PHE A 43 -66.38 -1.32 -69.89
C PHE A 43 -65.88 -2.05 -68.64
N ARG A 44 -66.78 -2.84 -68.02
CA ARG A 44 -66.43 -3.79 -66.95
C ARG A 44 -66.28 -5.17 -67.58
N GLU A 45 -65.24 -5.92 -67.22
CA GLU A 45 -65.39 -7.12 -66.38
C GLU A 45 -64.08 -7.91 -66.12
N SER A 46 -64.12 -8.67 -65.01
CA SER A 46 -63.42 -9.94 -64.74
C SER A 46 -61.88 -10.09 -64.83
N ARG A 47 -61.26 -10.09 -63.64
CA ARG A 47 -60.20 -11.03 -63.17
C ARG A 47 -58.94 -11.27 -64.03
N ARG A 48 -57.78 -10.91 -63.44
CA ARG A 48 -56.85 -11.91 -62.86
C ARG A 48 -55.89 -11.26 -61.85
N SER A 49 -55.42 -12.04 -60.87
CA SER A 49 -54.48 -11.57 -59.84
C SER A 49 -53.03 -11.75 -60.31
N ALA A 50 -52.25 -10.67 -60.26
CA ALA A 50 -50.81 -10.68 -60.48
C ALA A 50 -50.12 -9.73 -59.48
N ARG A 51 -50.31 -9.98 -58.17
CA ARG A 51 -49.59 -9.23 -57.13
C ARG A 51 -48.09 -9.55 -57.17
N ARG A 52 -47.30 -8.74 -57.89
CA ARG A 52 -45.84 -8.66 -57.71
C ARG A 52 -45.58 -8.32 -56.24
N CYS A 53 -45.11 -9.29 -55.47
CA CYS A 53 -44.84 -9.12 -54.04
C CYS A 53 -43.50 -8.38 -53.84
N PHE A 54 -43.52 -7.06 -54.03
CA PHE A 54 -42.51 -6.20 -53.41
C PHE A 54 -42.75 -6.23 -51.90
N THR A 55 -41.99 -7.06 -51.20
CA THR A 55 -41.89 -7.06 -49.74
C THR A 55 -41.28 -5.73 -49.29
N LYS A 56 -42.13 -4.72 -49.07
CA LYS A 56 -41.73 -3.41 -48.54
C LYS A 56 -40.89 -3.62 -47.29
N TRP A 57 -39.65 -3.13 -47.33
CA TRP A 57 -38.62 -3.34 -46.31
C TRP A 57 -38.81 -2.42 -45.10
N GLN A 58 -40.07 -2.35 -44.61
CA GLN A 58 -40.60 -1.27 -43.79
C GLN A 58 -40.04 -1.26 -42.35
N ASN A 59 -39.34 -2.32 -41.94
CA ASN A 59 -38.78 -2.49 -40.61
C ASN A 59 -37.28 -2.11 -40.54
N TRP A 60 -36.62 -1.82 -41.67
CA TRP A 60 -35.21 -1.41 -41.71
C TRP A 60 -34.87 -0.20 -40.80
N PRO A 61 -35.66 0.88 -40.71
CA PRO A 61 -35.37 1.96 -39.76
C PRO A 61 -35.41 1.49 -38.29
N LEU A 62 -36.29 0.56 -37.93
CA LEU A 62 -36.36 0.00 -36.57
C LEU A 62 -35.13 -0.86 -36.25
N LEU A 63 -34.60 -1.60 -37.24
CA LEU A 63 -33.34 -2.33 -37.11
C LEU A 63 -32.15 -1.38 -36.92
N ILE A 64 -32.09 -0.30 -37.72
CA ILE A 64 -31.07 0.74 -37.57
C ILE A 64 -31.13 1.38 -36.17
N THR A 65 -32.29 1.81 -35.69
CA THR A 65 -32.40 2.42 -34.35
C THR A 65 -32.04 1.43 -33.25
N SER A 66 -32.40 0.15 -33.41
CA SER A 66 -32.03 -0.90 -32.44
C SER A 66 -30.52 -1.12 -32.40
N LEU A 67 -29.85 -1.14 -33.56
CA LEU A 67 -28.40 -1.26 -33.66
C LEU A 67 -27.68 -0.06 -33.03
N PHE A 68 -28.14 1.17 -33.27
CA PHE A 68 -27.57 2.36 -32.63
C PHE A 68 -27.78 2.37 -31.10
N LEU A 69 -28.94 1.92 -30.60
CA LEU A 69 -29.18 1.77 -29.16
C LEU A 69 -28.25 0.72 -28.54
N ILE A 70 -28.09 -0.45 -29.15
CA ILE A 70 -27.20 -1.51 -28.68
C ILE A 70 -25.73 -1.03 -28.69
N ALA A 71 -25.30 -0.34 -29.75
CA ALA A 71 -23.96 0.24 -29.82
C ALA A 71 -23.74 1.31 -28.73
N GLY A 72 -24.70 2.21 -28.54
CA GLY A 72 -24.63 3.24 -27.50
C GLY A 72 -24.59 2.66 -26.08
N LEU A 73 -25.41 1.65 -25.78
CA LEU A 73 -25.39 0.93 -24.51
C LEU A 73 -24.06 0.17 -24.29
N SER A 74 -23.50 -0.43 -25.35
CA SER A 74 -22.20 -1.09 -25.28
C SER A 74 -21.06 -0.10 -24.99
N VAL A 75 -21.02 1.03 -25.68
CA VAL A 75 -20.04 2.10 -25.42
C VAL A 75 -20.21 2.66 -24.01
N TRP A 76 -21.44 2.92 -23.56
CA TRP A 76 -21.72 3.37 -22.20
C TRP A 76 -21.26 2.36 -21.15
N ALA A 77 -21.52 1.06 -21.35
CA ALA A 77 -21.04 0.01 -20.45
C ALA A 77 -19.50 -0.06 -20.40
N HIS A 78 -18.80 0.02 -21.53
CA HIS A 78 -17.33 0.06 -21.57
C HIS A 78 -16.78 1.33 -20.90
N VAL A 79 -17.42 2.48 -21.08
CA VAL A 79 -17.06 3.73 -20.38
C VAL A 79 -17.29 3.60 -18.87
N ILE A 80 -18.40 3.00 -18.42
CA ILE A 80 -18.64 2.72 -16.99
C ILE A 80 -17.60 1.74 -16.41
N ILE A 81 -17.18 0.73 -17.17
CA ILE A 81 -16.13 -0.22 -16.76
C ILE A 81 -14.77 0.49 -16.68
N LEU A 82 -14.41 1.29 -17.69
CA LEU A 82 -13.18 2.10 -17.68
C LEU A 82 -13.16 3.13 -16.54
N LEU A 83 -14.27 3.83 -16.31
CA LEU A 83 -14.42 4.75 -15.18
C LEU A 83 -14.41 4.02 -13.82
N ARG A 84 -14.72 2.72 -13.77
CA ARG A 84 -14.51 1.88 -12.59
C ARG A 84 -13.05 1.43 -12.43
N SER A 85 -12.30 1.21 -13.51
CA SER A 85 -10.85 0.95 -13.41
C SER A 85 -10.01 2.22 -13.19
N PHE A 86 -10.54 3.40 -13.53
CA PHE A 86 -9.93 4.71 -13.22
C PHE A 86 -10.38 5.28 -11.87
N ARG A 87 -11.38 4.68 -11.22
CA ARG A 87 -11.49 4.77 -9.77
C ARG A 87 -10.39 3.89 -9.20
N CYS A 88 -9.32 4.52 -8.73
CA CYS A 88 -8.54 3.93 -7.65
C CYS A 88 -9.49 3.57 -6.51
N ASP A 89 -9.23 2.49 -5.78
CA ASP A 89 -9.76 2.35 -4.43
C ASP A 89 -9.06 3.38 -3.52
N THR A 90 -9.50 4.63 -3.63
CA THR A 90 -9.51 5.54 -2.49
C THR A 90 -10.51 4.96 -1.51
N THR A 91 -10.04 4.00 -0.69
CA THR A 91 -10.65 3.67 0.59
C THR A 91 -11.01 4.99 1.28
N PRO A 92 -12.25 5.18 1.76
CA PRO A 92 -12.63 6.42 2.41
C PRO A 92 -11.62 6.80 3.50
N GLU A 93 -11.30 8.08 3.57
CA GLU A 93 -10.41 8.66 4.58
C GLU A 93 -11.17 8.74 5.91
N THR A 94 -11.34 7.57 6.54
CA THR A 94 -12.17 7.33 7.72
C THR A 94 -11.45 6.41 8.70
N ASP A 95 -11.51 6.77 9.98
CA ASP A 95 -11.20 5.93 11.14
C ASP A 95 -9.72 5.50 11.32
N HIS A 96 -8.78 6.42 11.05
CA HIS A 96 -7.53 6.46 11.80
C HIS A 96 -7.67 7.43 12.97
N PHE A 97 -7.48 6.94 14.20
CA PHE A 97 -7.58 7.73 15.42
C PHE A 97 -6.34 8.63 15.63
N GLU A 98 -5.24 8.28 14.98
CA GLU A 98 -3.92 8.90 15.07
C GLU A 98 -3.69 9.90 13.92
N PRO A 99 -4.00 11.21 14.07
CA PRO A 99 -3.77 12.18 13.02
C PRO A 99 -2.26 12.39 12.76
N ASP A 100 -1.83 12.09 11.53
CA ASP A 100 -0.53 12.42 10.96
C ASP A 100 0.72 12.12 11.83
N LEU A 101 0.79 10.92 12.41
CA LEU A 101 2.04 10.34 12.94
C LEU A 101 2.99 9.89 11.80
N LEU A 102 3.24 10.78 10.83
CA LEU A 102 3.98 10.53 9.59
C LEU A 102 5.50 10.54 9.81
N TYR A 103 6.22 9.78 8.98
CA TYR A 103 7.67 9.83 8.80
C TYR A 103 8.13 11.19 8.23
N SER A 104 8.19 12.19 9.09
CA SER A 104 8.42 13.60 8.77
C SER A 104 9.89 14.03 8.81
N SER A 105 10.75 13.27 9.49
CA SER A 105 12.17 13.60 9.68
C SER A 105 13.11 12.55 9.09
N ARG A 106 14.31 13.00 8.68
CA ARG A 106 15.43 12.12 8.33
C ARG A 106 16.53 12.32 9.35
N VAL A 107 16.77 11.31 10.18
CA VAL A 107 17.86 11.32 11.16
C VAL A 107 19.05 10.50 10.66
N THR A 108 20.25 10.88 11.08
CA THR A 108 21.45 10.05 10.95
C THR A 108 21.85 9.64 12.36
N PHE A 109 21.97 8.34 12.63
CA PHE A 109 22.31 7.88 13.97
C PHE A 109 23.72 8.33 14.35
N GLN A 110 23.88 8.72 15.61
CA GLN A 110 25.14 9.17 16.21
C GLN A 110 25.34 8.45 17.55
N PRO A 111 26.58 8.30 18.06
CA PRO A 111 26.81 7.64 19.33
C PRO A 111 26.44 8.55 20.52
N HIS A 112 25.32 8.26 21.20
CA HIS A 112 24.89 8.97 22.40
C HIS A 112 25.17 8.13 23.65
N TRP A 113 26.44 8.10 24.06
CA TRP A 113 27.00 7.36 25.20
C TRP A 113 26.42 7.71 26.58
N PHE A 114 25.40 8.57 26.65
CA PHE A 114 24.66 8.90 27.87
C PHE A 114 23.29 8.19 27.96
N TYR A 115 22.83 7.52 26.89
CA TYR A 115 21.71 6.58 26.96
C TYR A 115 22.18 5.15 27.26
N GLY A 116 23.31 4.74 26.68
CA GLY A 116 24.00 3.52 27.07
C GLY A 116 24.92 3.77 28.25
N GLY A 117 24.68 3.13 29.38
CA GLY A 117 25.50 3.26 30.58
C GLY A 117 24.79 2.72 31.82
N PRO A 118 25.48 2.65 32.97
CA PRO A 118 24.85 2.22 34.22
C PRO A 118 23.71 3.17 34.65
N PRO A 119 22.74 2.67 35.44
CA PRO A 119 21.76 3.49 36.13
C PRO A 119 22.43 4.57 36.99
N SER A 120 21.95 5.80 36.87
CA SER A 120 22.47 6.97 37.57
C SER A 120 21.50 8.13 37.41
N ASN A 121 21.50 9.08 38.34
CA ASN A 121 20.56 10.20 38.32
C ASN A 121 20.55 11.00 37.00
N ALA A 122 21.70 11.07 36.29
CA ALA A 122 21.81 11.72 34.99
C ALA A 122 21.34 10.84 33.81
N THR A 123 21.72 9.56 33.78
CA THR A 123 21.29 8.64 32.71
C THR A 123 19.78 8.35 32.83
N ASP A 124 19.27 8.19 34.05
CA ASP A 124 17.87 7.93 34.34
C ASP A 124 16.98 9.12 33.98
N GLU A 125 17.42 10.36 34.22
CA GLU A 125 16.73 11.58 33.75
C GLU A 125 16.65 11.62 32.21
N MET A 126 17.72 11.27 31.49
CA MET A 126 17.67 11.23 30.02
C MET A 126 16.71 10.17 29.50
N TRP A 127 16.58 9.02 30.18
CA TRP A 127 15.62 7.97 29.82
C TRP A 127 14.17 8.38 30.13
N GLN A 128 13.90 9.04 31.25
CA GLN A 128 12.56 9.58 31.58
C GLN A 128 12.05 10.56 30.51
N ARG A 129 12.94 11.38 29.94
CA ARG A 129 12.64 12.34 28.88
C ARG A 129 12.29 11.72 27.52
N LEU A 130 12.39 10.39 27.35
CA LEU A 130 12.01 9.70 26.12
C LEU A 130 10.50 9.41 26.04
N SER A 131 9.79 9.43 27.17
CA SER A 131 8.35 9.22 27.26
C SER A 131 7.61 10.53 27.57
N PRO A 132 6.38 10.73 27.05
CA PRO A 132 5.50 11.79 27.52
C PRO A 132 4.98 11.46 28.93
N PRO A 133 4.42 12.45 29.67
CA PRO A 133 3.64 12.17 30.88
C PRO A 133 2.54 11.13 30.60
N GLY A 134 2.47 10.08 31.41
CA GLY A 134 1.62 8.91 31.17
C GLY A 134 2.29 7.78 30.37
N ASP A 135 3.61 7.84 30.15
CA ASP A 135 4.44 6.75 29.60
C ASP A 135 4.02 6.24 28.20
N GLY A 136 3.33 7.07 27.42
CA GLY A 136 2.80 6.69 26.10
C GLY A 136 1.50 5.87 26.16
N ILE A 137 0.85 5.83 27.32
CA ILE A 137 -0.48 5.25 27.52
C ILE A 137 -1.54 6.32 27.22
N ILE A 138 -2.51 5.99 26.37
CA ILE A 138 -3.51 6.93 25.83
C ILE A 138 -4.95 6.42 26.02
N GLU A 139 -5.90 7.35 26.08
CA GLU A 139 -7.34 7.04 26.03
C GLU A 139 -7.82 7.05 24.57
N VAL A 140 -8.47 5.98 24.13
CA VAL A 140 -9.01 5.78 22.77
C VAL A 140 -10.54 5.68 22.85
N PRO A 141 -11.30 6.56 22.16
CA PRO A 141 -12.76 6.51 22.15
C PRO A 141 -13.29 5.18 21.63
N THR A 142 -14.32 4.64 22.28
CA THR A 142 -14.81 3.27 22.10
C THR A 142 -15.17 2.94 20.65
N GLU A 143 -15.65 3.91 19.86
CA GLU A 143 -15.96 3.77 18.43
C GLU A 143 -14.77 3.27 17.59
N TYR A 144 -13.56 3.78 17.83
CA TYR A 144 -12.34 3.38 17.12
C TYR A 144 -11.77 2.04 17.62
N THR A 145 -12.25 1.53 18.75
CA THR A 145 -11.73 0.29 19.36
C THR A 145 -12.33 -0.99 18.79
N SER A 146 -13.11 -0.90 17.71
CA SER A 146 -13.82 -2.04 17.10
C SER A 146 -12.90 -3.02 16.36
N SER A 147 -11.77 -2.54 15.84
CA SER A 147 -10.71 -3.32 15.19
C SER A 147 -9.56 -3.70 16.14
N LEU A 148 -9.55 -3.15 17.36
CA LEU A 148 -8.47 -3.30 18.33
C LEU A 148 -8.70 -4.47 19.30
N PRO A 149 -7.64 -5.03 19.90
CA PRO A 149 -7.78 -6.02 20.97
C PRO A 149 -8.56 -5.46 22.18
N ALA A 150 -9.27 -6.33 22.90
CA ALA A 150 -9.98 -5.92 24.11
C ALA A 150 -9.02 -5.40 25.19
N SER A 151 -9.37 -4.25 25.78
CA SER A 151 -8.54 -3.52 26.75
C SER A 151 -9.40 -2.94 27.88
N LEU A 152 -8.77 -2.50 28.98
CA LEU A 152 -9.44 -1.87 30.12
C LEU A 152 -10.10 -0.52 29.76
N PRO A 153 -11.21 -0.14 30.43
CA PRO A 153 -11.86 1.15 30.26
C PRO A 153 -10.98 2.32 30.76
N ALA A 154 -11.17 3.51 30.19
CA ALA A 154 -10.44 4.72 30.56
C ALA A 154 -10.74 5.17 32.01
N PRO A 155 -9.73 5.50 32.85
CA PRO A 155 -9.97 5.91 34.23
C PRO A 155 -10.84 7.16 34.38
N ASN A 156 -10.74 8.09 33.42
CA ASN A 156 -11.46 9.37 33.45
C ASN A 156 -12.79 9.33 32.67
N ASN A 157 -12.97 8.34 31.79
CA ASN A 157 -14.10 8.26 30.86
C ASN A 157 -14.49 6.79 30.55
N PRO A 158 -14.85 5.97 31.56
CA PRO A 158 -14.91 4.52 31.43
C PRO A 158 -16.02 4.00 30.51
N ASP A 159 -17.08 4.79 30.30
CA ASP A 159 -18.22 4.41 29.46
C ASP A 159 -17.99 4.68 27.96
N ALA A 160 -17.10 5.62 27.62
CA ALA A 160 -16.89 6.08 26.23
C ALA A 160 -15.45 5.95 25.71
N ALA A 161 -14.47 5.54 26.53
CA ALA A 161 -13.10 5.28 26.08
C ALA A 161 -12.45 4.07 26.76
N LYS A 162 -11.43 3.51 26.12
CA LYS A 162 -10.54 2.45 26.63
C LYS A 162 -9.09 2.92 26.64
N VAL A 163 -8.23 2.22 27.38
CA VAL A 163 -6.80 2.56 27.49
C VAL A 163 -5.96 1.69 26.56
N TYR A 164 -5.00 2.27 25.84
CA TYR A 164 -4.00 1.50 25.08
C TYR A 164 -2.60 2.10 25.28
N GLY A 165 -1.56 1.28 25.19
CA GLY A 165 -0.17 1.73 25.11
C GLY A 165 0.29 1.83 23.67
N VAL A 166 0.99 2.91 23.30
CA VAL A 166 1.62 3.02 21.98
C VAL A 166 2.94 2.23 21.98
N SER A 167 3.07 1.25 21.09
CA SER A 167 4.13 0.22 21.14
C SER A 167 5.54 0.80 21.27
N MET A 168 5.89 1.87 20.53
CA MET A 168 7.20 2.52 20.61
C MET A 168 7.62 2.88 22.04
N PHE A 169 6.72 3.41 22.88
CA PHE A 169 7.05 3.78 24.26
C PHE A 169 7.19 2.55 25.17
N HIS A 170 6.39 1.50 24.93
CA HIS A 170 6.54 0.23 25.64
C HIS A 170 7.87 -0.47 25.26
N GLN A 171 8.27 -0.45 23.99
CA GLN A 171 9.58 -0.93 23.53
C GLN A 171 10.73 -0.16 24.19
N LEU A 172 10.62 1.17 24.35
CA LEU A 172 11.59 1.99 25.08
C LEU A 172 11.60 1.66 26.59
N HIS A 173 10.45 1.41 27.21
CA HIS A 173 10.34 0.96 28.60
C HIS A 173 11.06 -0.39 28.81
N CYS A 174 10.81 -1.39 27.96
CA CYS A 174 11.49 -2.68 28.01
C CYS A 174 13.01 -2.56 27.80
N LEU A 175 13.45 -1.70 26.87
CA LEU A 175 14.88 -1.44 26.64
C LEU A 175 15.54 -0.76 27.85
N ASN A 176 14.84 0.16 28.52
CA ASN A 176 15.31 0.75 29.76
C ASN A 176 15.39 -0.31 30.88
N PHE A 177 14.40 -1.21 31.01
CA PHE A 177 14.44 -2.31 31.97
C PHE A 177 15.68 -3.21 31.76
N LEU A 178 16.00 -3.54 30.50
CA LEU A 178 17.22 -4.29 30.16
C LEU A 178 18.52 -3.56 30.55
N ARG A 179 18.55 -2.22 30.58
CA ARG A 179 19.68 -1.42 31.08
C ARG A 179 20.00 -1.69 32.55
N PHE A 180 19.00 -1.98 33.37
CA PHE A 180 19.19 -2.37 34.78
C PHE A 180 19.57 -3.85 34.95
N ALA A 181 19.17 -4.71 34.00
CA ALA A 181 19.38 -6.16 34.08
C ALA A 181 20.67 -6.66 33.41
N TYR A 182 21.33 -5.86 32.58
CA TYR A 182 22.49 -6.30 31.79
C TYR A 182 23.82 -6.23 32.57
N TYR A 183 24.22 -7.38 33.10
CA TYR A 183 25.49 -7.59 33.80
C TYR A 183 26.52 -8.29 32.87
N PRO A 184 27.74 -7.73 32.69
CA PRO A 184 28.70 -8.17 31.67
C PRO A 184 29.36 -9.54 31.93
N GLU A 185 29.26 -10.08 33.14
CA GLU A 185 29.97 -11.29 33.62
C GLU A 185 29.64 -12.57 32.83
N GLY A 186 28.57 -12.56 32.02
CA GLY A 186 28.23 -13.65 31.10
C GLY A 186 29.10 -13.72 29.83
N ILE A 187 29.92 -12.70 29.52
CA ILE A 187 30.77 -12.66 28.33
C ILE A 187 32.24 -12.83 28.74
N THR A 188 32.84 -13.95 28.35
CA THR A 188 34.23 -14.32 28.69
C THR A 188 35.20 -14.28 27.50
N THR A 189 34.71 -13.95 26.30
CA THR A 189 35.45 -14.02 25.03
C THR A 189 35.96 -12.66 24.52
N MET A 190 35.78 -11.58 25.29
CA MET A 190 36.04 -10.20 24.90
C MET A 190 36.61 -9.40 26.10
N PRO A 191 37.46 -8.37 25.91
CA PRO A 191 37.93 -7.50 26.98
C PRO A 191 36.77 -6.77 27.71
N PRO A 192 36.82 -6.55 29.04
CA PRO A 192 35.76 -5.88 29.79
C PRO A 192 35.38 -4.50 29.26
N GLU A 193 36.36 -3.71 28.83
CA GLU A 193 36.17 -2.37 28.27
C GLU A 193 35.43 -2.41 26.92
N GLU A 194 35.70 -3.45 26.12
CA GLU A 194 35.03 -3.67 24.83
C GLU A 194 33.61 -4.22 25.03
N ILE A 195 33.36 -5.04 26.07
CA ILE A 195 32.02 -5.47 26.47
C ILE A 195 31.19 -4.26 26.93
N ILE A 196 31.76 -3.37 27.74
CA ILE A 196 31.11 -2.13 28.19
C ILE A 196 30.78 -1.23 27.00
N LEU A 197 31.74 -1.02 26.08
CA LEU A 197 31.53 -0.22 24.87
C LEU A 197 30.41 -0.81 23.98
N HIS A 198 30.40 -2.12 23.77
CA HIS A 198 29.34 -2.77 22.99
C HIS A 198 27.98 -2.73 23.69
N ARG A 199 27.91 -2.97 25.01
CA ARG A 199 26.66 -2.82 25.79
C ARG A 199 26.09 -1.43 25.59
N ASP A 200 26.89 -0.40 25.83
CA ASP A 200 26.42 0.99 25.86
C ASP A 200 26.11 1.49 24.44
N HIS A 201 26.93 1.15 23.44
CA HIS A 201 26.63 1.48 22.04
C HIS A 201 25.38 0.77 21.52
N CYS A 202 25.25 -0.55 21.72
CA CYS A 202 24.11 -1.32 21.21
C CYS A 202 22.79 -0.87 21.85
N LEU A 203 22.79 -0.52 23.14
CA LEU A 203 21.59 -0.08 23.84
C LEU A 203 21.11 1.29 23.30
N ASP A 204 22.02 2.24 23.07
CA ASP A 204 21.68 3.51 22.40
C ASP A 204 21.30 3.33 20.91
N TYR A 205 21.93 2.39 20.20
CA TYR A 205 21.59 2.07 18.82
C TYR A 205 20.17 1.49 18.69
N ILE A 206 19.79 0.55 19.57
CA ILE A 206 18.43 -0.02 19.58
C ILE A 206 17.40 1.05 19.97
N ARG A 207 17.72 1.93 20.92
CA ARG A 207 16.88 3.10 21.27
C ARG A 207 16.63 3.98 20.05
N GLN A 208 17.68 4.33 19.30
CA GLN A 208 17.56 5.09 18.06
C GLN A 208 16.76 4.34 16.98
N ALA A 209 16.93 3.01 16.88
CA ALA A 209 16.17 2.18 15.95
C ALA A 209 14.66 2.16 16.28
N ILE A 210 14.27 2.01 17.56
CA ILE A 210 12.87 2.06 18.01
C ILE A 210 12.25 3.42 17.66
N MET A 211 12.91 4.52 18.03
CA MET A 211 12.41 5.87 17.75
C MET A 211 12.35 6.20 16.25
N CYS A 212 13.23 5.62 15.42
CA CYS A 212 13.22 5.80 13.98
C CYS A 212 12.24 4.88 13.24
N ALA A 213 11.88 3.74 13.84
CA ALA A 213 10.83 2.86 13.34
C ALA A 213 9.43 3.38 13.70
N GLY A 214 9.27 3.99 14.89
CA GLY A 214 8.04 4.67 15.29
C GLY A 214 6.82 3.75 15.27
N ASP A 215 6.88 2.60 15.96
CA ASP A 215 5.75 1.67 16.00
C ASP A 215 4.58 2.27 16.79
N VAL A 216 3.55 2.69 16.05
CA VAL A 216 2.34 3.33 16.59
C VAL A 216 1.24 2.33 16.97
N THR A 217 1.48 1.01 16.85
CA THR A 217 0.47 -0.01 17.18
C THR A 217 -0.03 0.13 18.62
N LEU A 218 -1.35 0.08 18.77
CA LEU A 218 -2.05 0.18 20.05
C LEU A 218 -2.11 -1.17 20.77
N GLU A 219 -1.37 -1.28 21.86
CA GLU A 219 -1.27 -2.47 22.69
C GLU A 219 -2.29 -2.43 23.85
N PRO A 220 -3.06 -3.50 24.10
CA PRO A 220 -4.10 -3.49 25.13
C PRO A 220 -3.51 -3.48 26.55
N LEU A 221 -3.98 -2.55 27.38
CA LEU A 221 -3.75 -2.57 28.81
C LEU A 221 -4.59 -3.69 29.45
N ARG A 222 -3.93 -4.59 30.18
CA ARG A 222 -4.54 -5.67 30.94
C ARG A 222 -4.29 -5.48 32.44
N LYS A 223 -4.88 -6.34 33.30
CA LYS A 223 -4.59 -6.36 34.75
C LYS A 223 -3.11 -6.61 35.08
N SER A 224 -2.39 -7.23 34.17
CA SER A 224 -0.94 -7.50 34.23
C SER A 224 -0.09 -6.37 33.64
N GLY A 225 -0.66 -5.19 33.38
CA GLY A 225 -0.05 -4.15 32.57
C GLY A 225 -0.23 -4.39 31.06
N ILE A 226 0.55 -3.66 30.27
CA ILE A 226 0.70 -3.87 28.81
C ILE A 226 1.80 -4.92 28.60
N ASN A 227 1.67 -5.75 27.56
CA ASN A 227 2.66 -6.79 27.27
C ASN A 227 2.90 -7.06 25.76
N GLY A 228 2.43 -6.20 24.86
CA GLY A 228 2.47 -6.38 23.40
C GLY A 228 1.63 -7.52 22.81
N MET A 229 1.42 -8.60 23.56
CA MET A 229 0.86 -9.83 23.03
C MET A 229 -0.61 -9.67 22.61
N GLY A 230 -0.88 -10.01 21.35
CA GLY A 230 -2.20 -9.92 20.73
C GLY A 230 -2.51 -8.58 20.05
N ALA A 231 -1.59 -7.61 20.08
CA ALA A 231 -1.66 -6.45 19.19
C ALA A 231 -1.25 -6.81 17.76
N ILE A 232 -1.66 -6.00 16.77
CA ILE A 232 -1.37 -6.22 15.35
C ILE A 232 -0.38 -5.13 14.89
N HIS A 233 0.80 -5.55 14.42
CA HIS A 233 1.90 -4.66 14.05
C HIS A 233 2.12 -4.63 12.53
N GLN A 234 2.34 -3.45 11.96
CA GLN A 234 2.60 -3.28 10.52
C GLN A 234 4.08 -3.45 10.18
N CYS A 235 4.56 -4.69 10.29
CA CYS A 235 5.96 -5.04 10.02
C CYS A 235 6.38 -4.86 8.54
N ARG A 236 7.70 -4.73 8.32
CA ARG A 236 8.31 -4.97 6.99
C ARG A 236 8.45 -6.47 6.74
N ASP A 237 8.35 -6.90 5.47
CA ASP A 237 8.49 -8.30 5.08
C ASP A 237 9.90 -8.84 5.37
N PHE A 238 10.04 -9.60 6.46
CA PHE A 238 11.29 -10.21 6.90
C PHE A 238 11.87 -11.15 5.84
N ASN A 239 11.05 -11.93 5.13
CA ASN A 239 11.54 -12.89 4.14
C ASN A 239 12.14 -12.17 2.92
N ARG A 240 11.56 -11.04 2.51
CA ARG A 240 12.16 -10.16 1.48
C ARG A 240 13.46 -9.52 1.93
N ILE A 241 13.52 -9.01 3.16
CA ILE A 241 14.76 -8.44 3.72
C ILE A 241 15.85 -9.51 3.80
N PHE A 242 15.53 -10.70 4.32
CA PHE A 242 16.46 -11.81 4.47
C PHE A 242 16.98 -12.33 3.13
N SER A 243 16.09 -12.64 2.18
CA SER A 243 16.48 -13.14 0.85
C SER A 243 17.28 -12.08 0.07
N TRP A 244 16.90 -10.80 0.15
CA TRP A 244 17.70 -9.71 -0.42
C TRP A 244 19.10 -9.65 0.20
N ALA A 245 19.22 -9.64 1.53
CA ALA A 245 20.51 -9.58 2.22
C ALA A 245 21.38 -10.81 1.91
N TYR A 246 20.80 -12.00 1.91
CA TYR A 246 21.48 -13.25 1.55
C TYR A 246 22.03 -13.20 0.12
N GLU A 247 21.29 -12.62 -0.83
CA GLU A 247 21.70 -12.49 -2.23
C GLU A 247 22.73 -11.37 -2.48
N HIS A 248 22.94 -10.45 -1.54
CA HIS A 248 23.86 -9.30 -1.65
C HIS A 248 25.02 -9.32 -0.62
N ARG A 249 25.15 -10.39 0.18
CA ARG A 249 26.23 -10.56 1.15
C ARG A 249 27.63 -10.48 0.51
N SER A 250 28.59 -9.90 1.23
CA SER A 250 29.95 -9.59 0.74
C SER A 250 30.81 -10.82 0.45
N ASP A 251 30.50 -11.97 1.06
CA ASP A 251 31.19 -13.26 0.92
C ASP A 251 30.55 -14.20 -0.13
N LYS A 252 29.57 -13.71 -0.91
CA LYS A 252 28.77 -14.55 -1.82
C LYS A 252 29.62 -15.23 -2.90
N VAL A 253 29.73 -16.55 -2.80
CA VAL A 253 30.34 -17.40 -3.84
C VAL A 253 29.59 -17.24 -5.17
N LYS A 254 30.30 -16.90 -6.24
CA LYS A 254 29.73 -16.71 -7.59
C LYS A 254 29.01 -17.97 -8.06
N GLY A 255 27.73 -17.85 -8.40
CA GLY A 255 26.86 -18.97 -8.79
C GLY A 255 26.09 -19.63 -7.64
N SER A 256 26.37 -19.26 -6.37
CA SER A 256 25.44 -19.54 -5.27
C SER A 256 24.29 -18.53 -5.26
N GLY A 257 23.13 -18.95 -4.75
CA GLY A 257 21.91 -18.15 -4.64
C GLY A 257 20.93 -18.75 -3.64
N TYR A 258 19.85 -18.04 -3.35
CA TYR A 258 18.85 -18.42 -2.35
C TYR A 258 17.91 -19.50 -2.91
N THR A 259 18.06 -20.73 -2.44
CA THR A 259 17.10 -21.81 -2.71
C THR A 259 15.85 -21.57 -1.87
N TRP A 260 14.84 -20.95 -2.48
CA TRP A 260 13.61 -20.49 -1.83
C TRP A 260 13.00 -21.49 -0.84
N GLY A 261 12.89 -21.07 0.42
CA GLY A 261 12.24 -21.77 1.51
C GLY A 261 11.89 -20.80 2.64
N VAL A 262 11.16 -21.28 3.66
CA VAL A 262 10.85 -20.49 4.85
C VAL A 262 12.02 -20.57 5.83
N VAL A 263 12.87 -19.53 5.81
CA VAL A 263 14.02 -19.37 6.74
C VAL A 263 13.64 -18.45 7.92
N ALA A 264 12.36 -18.14 8.07
CA ALA A 264 11.82 -17.41 9.23
C ALA A 264 11.91 -18.28 10.50
N HIS A 265 13.01 -18.15 11.24
CA HIS A 265 13.29 -18.89 12.47
C HIS A 265 12.53 -18.38 13.71
N THR A 266 11.25 -18.00 13.54
CA THR A 266 10.28 -17.88 14.63
C THR A 266 9.47 -19.19 14.67
N PRO A 267 9.89 -20.21 15.44
CA PRO A 267 9.12 -21.43 15.60
C PRO A 267 7.91 -21.17 16.51
N ALA A 268 6.91 -20.44 16.01
CA ALA A 268 5.67 -20.15 16.76
C ALA A 268 4.93 -21.44 17.19
N HIS A 269 5.19 -22.56 16.51
CA HIS A 269 4.80 -23.92 16.89
C HIS A 269 5.52 -24.49 18.14
N ARG A 270 6.32 -23.68 18.84
CA ARG A 270 6.91 -23.97 20.17
C ARG A 270 6.47 -22.95 21.23
N ASN A 271 5.62 -21.99 20.85
CA ASN A 271 5.00 -21.08 21.79
C ASN A 271 3.72 -21.74 22.31
N ASP A 272 3.89 -22.85 23.03
CA ASP A 272 2.81 -23.67 23.55
C ASP A 272 2.15 -22.96 24.74
N PHE A 273 1.30 -21.98 24.43
CA PHE A 273 0.43 -21.28 25.37
C PHE A 273 -0.83 -22.12 25.69
N GLU A 274 -0.67 -23.43 25.92
CA GLU A 274 -1.75 -24.22 26.51
C GLU A 274 -1.92 -23.82 27.99
N ASP A 275 -3.16 -23.75 28.47
CA ASP A 275 -3.48 -23.35 29.85
C ASP A 275 -2.94 -24.39 30.86
N GLU A 276 -1.69 -24.24 31.32
CA GLU A 276 -1.16 -24.96 32.48
C GLU A 276 -1.83 -24.49 33.79
N GLY A 277 -3.09 -24.88 33.96
CA GLY A 277 -3.88 -24.66 35.16
C GLY A 277 -3.41 -25.51 36.34
N ARG A 278 -2.22 -25.25 36.89
CA ARG A 278 -1.82 -25.82 38.19
C ARG A 278 -0.77 -25.02 38.96
N SER A 279 -0.97 -25.00 40.30
CA SER A 279 -0.04 -24.55 41.35
C SER A 279 0.57 -23.16 41.18
N GLY A 280 0.03 -22.18 41.92
CA GLY A 280 0.75 -20.92 42.14
C GLY A 280 2.02 -21.15 42.95
N GLY A 281 3.16 -20.75 42.38
CA GLY A 281 4.38 -20.47 43.13
C GLY A 281 4.39 -19.01 43.57
N GLU A 282 4.80 -18.74 44.81
CA GLU A 282 4.94 -17.38 45.32
C GLU A 282 6.19 -16.71 44.72
N HIS A 283 6.00 -15.84 43.72
CA HIS A 283 7.01 -14.87 43.32
C HIS A 283 6.93 -13.67 44.26
N GLY A 284 7.66 -13.75 45.37
CA GLY A 284 7.80 -12.65 46.32
C GLY A 284 8.62 -11.48 45.77
N HIS A 285 8.13 -10.27 46.03
CA HIS A 285 8.84 -9.00 45.94
C HIS A 285 8.69 -8.27 47.29
#